data_AF-A0A0R1XHT0-F1
#
_entry.id   AF-A0A0R1XHT0-F1
#
_cell.length_a   1.000
_cell.length_b   1.000
_cell.length_c   1.000
_cell.angle_alpha   90.00
_cell.angle_beta   90.00
_cell.angle_gamma   90.00
#
_symmetry.space_group_name_H-M   'P 1'
#
loop_
_entity.id
_entity.type
_entity.pdbx_description
1 polymer ?
#
loop_
_entity_poly.entity_id
_entity_poly.type
_entity_poly.pdbx_seq_one_letter_code
_entity_poly.pdbx_strand_id
1 'polypeptide(L)'
;MAILKQLRWFFRQQWRQYLGGVVALVLVAICNVIPARIIGNVVDAISAHRVNGGWLTLQISIMLSAAIIQYFLRFAWQKLLYGSSYVLERQLRSRLFHHFMAMDPSFYQRWRIGDLMAHATNDVEAVREVASYGILTLADSIITGGSMIIAMGVFVSWKLTIITLLPLPLLVVLANRLGNRVHVAYGRAQQAFGQLNNKTQESNGNQGCPGAR
;
A
#
# COMPACT_ATOMS: atom_id res chain seq x y z
N MET A 1 6.16 4.80 -13.76
CA MET A 1 6.49 6.18 -13.31
C MET A 1 5.71 7.30 -14.01
N ALA A 2 5.07 7.09 -15.17
CA ALA A 2 4.31 8.15 -15.87
C ALA A 2 3.06 8.64 -15.10
N ILE A 3 2.34 7.75 -14.42
CA ILE A 3 1.08 8.06 -13.71
C ILE A 3 1.30 9.04 -12.54
N LEU A 4 2.34 8.82 -11.71
CA LEU A 4 2.68 9.74 -10.61
C LEU A 4 3.02 11.16 -11.11
N LYS A 5 3.66 11.26 -12.28
CA LYS A 5 3.97 12.56 -12.91
C LYS A 5 2.69 13.26 -13.41
N GLN A 6 1.72 12.51 -13.93
CA GLN A 6 0.42 13.04 -14.34
C GLN A 6 -0.43 13.52 -13.15
N LEU A 7 -0.29 12.89 -11.98
CA LEU A 7 -0.97 13.29 -10.73
C LEU A 7 -0.29 14.46 -10.00
N ARG A 8 0.78 15.04 -10.55
CA ARG A 8 1.56 16.11 -9.90
C ARG A 8 0.72 17.36 -9.59
N TRP A 9 -0.30 17.65 -10.40
CA TRP A 9 -1.23 18.76 -10.13
C TRP A 9 -2.02 18.52 -8.83
N PHE A 10 -2.41 17.27 -8.56
CA PHE A 10 -3.17 16.90 -7.36
C PHE A 10 -2.30 16.95 -6.11
N PHE A 11 -1.07 16.41 -6.17
CA PHE A 11 -0.12 16.52 -5.05
C PHE A 11 0.19 17.97 -4.71
N ARG A 12 0.27 18.86 -5.70
CA ARG A 12 0.40 20.31 -5.46
C ARG A 12 -0.83 20.91 -4.80
N GLN A 13 -2.03 20.47 -5.17
CA GLN A 13 -3.26 20.96 -4.56
C GLN A 13 -3.41 20.52 -3.09
N GLN A 14 -3.02 19.28 -2.77
CA GLN A 14 -3.18 18.69 -1.44
C GLN A 14 -1.88 18.61 -0.62
N TRP A 15 -0.88 19.42 -0.97
CA TRP A 15 0.46 19.36 -0.35
C TRP A 15 0.44 19.46 1.18
N ARG A 16 -0.51 20.20 1.76
CA ARG A 16 -0.68 20.33 3.22
C ARG A 16 -1.05 19.01 3.89
N GLN A 17 -1.94 18.23 3.28
CA GLN A 17 -2.36 16.93 3.81
C GLN A 17 -1.23 15.91 3.72
N TYR A 18 -0.51 15.91 2.59
CA TYR A 18 0.68 15.07 2.43
C TYR A 18 1.80 15.45 3.40
N LEU A 19 2.08 16.76 3.58
CA LEU A 19 3.09 17.23 4.52
C LEU A 19 2.71 16.86 5.96
N GLY A 20 1.46 17.09 6.37
CA GLY A 20 0.95 16.68 7.69
C GLY A 20 1.07 15.16 7.92
N GLY A 21 0.75 14.37 6.88
CA GLY A 21 0.91 12.92 6.93
C GLY A 21 2.37 12.48 7.08
N VAL A 22 3.29 13.08 6.32
CA VAL A 22 4.73 12.80 6.41
C VAL A 22 5.28 13.17 7.79
N VAL A 23 4.91 14.34 8.33
CA VAL A 23 5.33 14.77 9.67
C VAL A 23 4.82 13.81 10.74
N ALA A 24 3.54 13.45 10.70
CA ALA A 24 2.97 12.46 11.62
C ALA A 24 3.68 11.10 11.50
N LEU A 25 4.04 10.68 10.29
CA LEU A 25 4.77 9.43 10.07
C LEU A 25 6.19 9.48 10.61
N VAL A 26 6.91 10.59 10.45
CA VAL A 26 8.23 10.79 11.07
C VAL A 26 8.13 10.71 12.59
N LEU A 27 7.08 11.27 13.20
CA LEU A 27 6.84 11.14 14.64
C LEU A 27 6.56 9.68 15.04
N VAL A 28 5.78 8.92 14.24
CA VAL A 28 5.62 7.46 14.43
C VAL A 28 6.97 6.75 14.39
N ALA A 29 7.82 7.09 13.43
CA ALA A 29 9.13 6.49 13.24
C ALA A 29 10.06 6.74 14.45
N ILE A 30 9.96 7.90 15.10
CA ILE A 30 10.66 8.22 16.36
C ILE A 30 10.08 7.41 17.53
N CYS A 31 8.75 7.35 17.65
CA CYS A 31 8.10 6.57 18.71
C CYS A 31 8.43 5.08 18.64
N ASN A 32 8.63 4.52 17.44
CA ASN A 32 9.03 3.12 17.23
C ASN A 32 10.41 2.77 17.82
N VAL A 33 11.26 3.75 18.11
CA VAL A 33 12.56 3.53 18.79
C VAL A 33 12.38 3.18 20.26
N ILE A 34 11.29 3.67 20.89
CA ILE A 34 11.06 3.53 22.33
C ILE A 34 10.94 2.05 22.73
N PRO A 35 10.08 1.22 22.11
CA PRO A 35 9.98 -0.20 22.46
C PRO A 35 11.31 -0.95 22.31
N ALA A 36 12.06 -0.72 21.22
CA ALA A 36 13.34 -1.38 20.99
C ALA A 36 14.36 -1.07 22.09
N ARG A 37 14.41 0.20 22.54
CA ARG A 37 15.28 0.62 23.63
C ARG A 37 14.85 0.09 24.99
N ILE A 38 13.55 0.05 25.26
CA ILE A 38 13.02 -0.52 26.52
C ILE A 38 13.36 -2.00 26.61
N ILE A 39 13.17 -2.77 25.53
CA ILE A 39 13.53 -4.20 25.50
C ILE A 39 15.02 -4.38 25.77
N GLY A 40 15.90 -3.62 25.11
CA GLY A 40 17.34 -3.67 25.37
C GLY A 40 17.69 -3.39 26.82
N ASN A 41 17.20 -2.27 27.36
CA ASN A 41 17.45 -1.89 28.76
C ASN A 41 16.96 -2.96 29.76
N VAL A 42 15.80 -3.57 29.51
CA VAL A 42 15.22 -4.61 30.38
C VAL A 42 16.08 -5.88 30.33
N VAL A 43 16.51 -6.30 29.14
CA VAL A 43 17.40 -7.47 28.97
C VAL A 43 18.73 -7.23 29.68
N ASP A 44 19.33 -6.05 29.52
CA ASP A 44 20.59 -5.69 30.17
C ASP A 44 20.45 -5.63 31.70
N ALA A 45 19.33 -5.07 32.20
CA ALA A 45 19.05 -4.98 33.63
C ALA A 45 18.82 -6.36 34.28
N ILE A 46 18.17 -7.28 33.56
CA ILE A 46 18.00 -8.68 33.98
C ILE A 46 19.36 -9.38 34.01
N SER A 47 20.18 -9.22 32.97
CA SER A 47 21.52 -9.81 32.91
C SER A 47 22.41 -9.31 34.05
N ALA A 48 22.35 -8.01 34.35
CA ALA A 48 23.11 -7.39 35.43
C ALA A 48 22.54 -7.65 36.85
N HIS A 49 21.42 -8.38 36.98
CA HIS A 49 20.71 -8.61 38.24
C HIS A 49 20.31 -7.31 38.99
N ARG A 50 20.09 -6.21 38.26
CA ARG A 50 19.74 -4.88 38.82
C ARG A 50 18.28 -4.52 38.56
N VAL A 51 17.38 -5.49 38.71
CA VAL A 51 15.96 -5.26 38.45
C VAL A 51 15.31 -4.62 39.68
N ASN A 52 14.95 -3.35 39.57
CA ASN A 52 14.13 -2.66 40.56
C ASN A 52 12.68 -2.62 40.06
N GLY A 53 11.72 -3.08 40.89
CA GLY A 53 10.29 -3.08 40.54
C GLY A 53 9.75 -1.69 40.17
N GLY A 54 10.21 -0.63 40.85
CA GLY A 54 9.80 0.75 40.52
C GLY A 54 10.35 1.27 39.19
N TRP A 55 11.54 0.79 38.78
CA TRP A 55 12.09 1.13 37.47
C TRP A 55 11.35 0.38 36.36
N LEU A 56 11.01 -0.90 36.59
CA LEU A 56 10.29 -1.72 35.61
C LEU A 56 8.88 -1.18 35.34
N THR A 57 8.14 -0.78 36.38
CA THR A 57 6.80 -0.18 36.21
C THR A 57 6.87 1.14 35.44
N LEU A 58 7.90 1.95 35.65
CA LEU A 58 8.14 3.17 34.86
C LEU A 58 8.40 2.84 33.39
N GLN A 59 9.24 1.84 33.09
CA GLN A 59 9.49 1.41 31.70
C GLN A 59 8.20 0.94 31.01
N ILE A 60 7.39 0.13 31.70
CA ILE A 60 6.10 -0.34 31.16
C ILE A 60 5.14 0.83 30.91
N SER A 61 5.09 1.81 31.82
CA SER A 61 4.26 3.01 31.67
C SER A 61 4.69 3.87 30.47
N ILE A 62 6.00 4.05 30.28
CA ILE A 62 6.55 4.74 29.11
C ILE A 62 6.20 3.97 27.82
N MET A 63 6.30 2.63 27.83
CA MET A 63 5.93 1.81 26.68
C MET A 63 4.44 1.95 26.33
N LEU A 64 3.57 1.93 27.34
CA LEU A 64 2.12 2.06 27.17
C LEU A 64 1.74 3.44 26.62
N SER A 65 2.29 4.51 27.21
CA SER A 65 2.05 5.87 26.72
C SER A 65 2.57 6.08 25.29
N ALA A 66 3.76 5.55 24.98
CA ALA A 66 4.29 5.57 23.61
C ALA A 66 3.37 4.83 22.62
N ALA A 67 2.82 3.67 23.00
CA ALA A 67 1.90 2.91 22.16
C ALA A 67 0.60 3.69 21.87
N ILE A 68 0.05 4.37 22.88
CA ILE A 68 -1.16 5.21 22.72
C ILE A 68 -0.85 6.38 21.78
N ILE A 69 0.25 7.10 22.00
CA ILE A 69 0.67 8.23 21.14
C ILE A 69 0.87 7.74 19.70
N GLN A 70 1.55 6.60 19.53
CA GLN A 70 1.78 5.99 18.23
C GLN A 70 0.47 5.63 17.53
N TYR A 71 -0.53 5.12 18.25
CA TYR A 71 -1.85 4.83 17.69
C TYR A 71 -2.51 6.09 17.11
N PHE A 72 -2.53 7.19 17.87
CA PHE A 72 -3.12 8.45 17.40
C PHE A 72 -2.37 9.04 16.22
N LEU A 73 -1.04 9.00 16.23
CA LEU A 73 -0.21 9.44 15.11
C LEU A 73 -0.46 8.58 13.86
N ARG A 74 -0.56 7.26 14.04
CA ARG A 74 -0.88 6.30 12.96
C ARG A 74 -2.25 6.59 12.36
N PHE A 75 -3.24 6.84 13.21
CA PHE A 75 -4.58 7.21 12.76
C PHE A 75 -4.57 8.55 12.01
N ALA A 76 -3.87 9.56 12.53
CA ALA A 76 -3.81 10.89 11.94
C ALA A 76 -3.22 10.86 10.52
N TRP A 77 -2.07 10.22 10.31
CA TRP A 77 -1.46 10.20 8.98
C TRP A 77 -2.26 9.34 7.98
N GLN A 78 -2.81 8.19 8.41
CA GLN A 78 -3.69 7.37 7.56
C GLN A 78 -4.91 8.17 7.13
N LYS A 79 -5.58 8.84 8.07
CA LYS A 79 -6.76 9.67 7.79
C LYS A 79 -6.44 10.79 6.78
N LEU A 80 -5.30 11.45 6.91
CA LEU A 80 -4.87 12.50 5.98
C LEU A 80 -4.66 11.97 4.55
N LEU A 81 -4.00 10.82 4.39
CA LEU A 81 -3.73 10.24 3.07
C LEU A 81 -4.98 9.66 2.40
N TYR A 82 -5.78 8.89 3.14
CA TYR A 82 -7.03 8.33 2.61
C TYR A 82 -8.03 9.44 2.27
N GLY A 83 -8.18 10.42 3.16
CA GLY A 83 -9.04 11.59 2.93
C GLY A 83 -8.68 12.33 1.65
N SER A 84 -7.39 12.57 1.41
CA SER A 84 -6.91 13.17 0.15
C SER A 84 -7.29 12.33 -1.06
N SER A 85 -7.10 11.02 -0.97
CA SER A 85 -7.30 10.11 -2.10
C SER A 85 -8.77 9.98 -2.50
N TYR A 86 -9.71 10.07 -1.56
CA TYR A 86 -11.14 10.16 -1.90
C TYR A 86 -11.50 11.46 -2.63
N VAL A 87 -10.82 12.58 -2.31
CA VAL A 87 -11.00 13.83 -3.07
C VAL A 87 -10.49 13.66 -4.51
N LEU A 88 -9.36 12.99 -4.70
CA LEU A 88 -8.83 12.66 -6.03
C LEU A 88 -9.83 11.82 -6.82
N GLU A 89 -10.35 10.74 -6.23
CA GLU A 89 -11.33 9.85 -6.85
C GLU A 89 -12.57 10.63 -7.31
N ARG A 90 -13.13 11.47 -6.41
CA ARG A 90 -14.29 12.30 -6.72
C ARG A 90 -14.01 13.26 -7.88
N GLN A 91 -12.84 13.89 -7.91
CA GLN A 91 -12.45 14.81 -8.98
C GLN A 91 -12.26 14.10 -10.32
N LEU A 92 -11.63 12.92 -10.33
CA LEU A 92 -11.45 12.12 -11.54
C LEU A 92 -12.79 11.63 -12.10
N ARG A 93 -13.66 11.07 -11.24
CA ARG A 93 -15.00 10.64 -11.64
C ARG A 93 -15.84 11.79 -12.18
N SER A 94 -15.81 12.94 -11.53
CA SER A 94 -16.55 14.13 -12.00
C SER A 94 -16.05 14.61 -13.37
N ARG A 95 -14.73 14.63 -13.60
CA ARG A 95 -14.16 15.01 -14.91
C ARG A 95 -14.53 14.03 -16.02
N LEU A 96 -14.44 12.73 -15.76
CA LEU A 96 -14.84 11.70 -16.72
C LEU A 96 -16.33 11.79 -17.04
N PHE A 97 -17.17 11.94 -16.01
CA PHE A 97 -18.62 12.06 -16.19
C PHE A 97 -18.99 13.27 -17.05
N HIS A 98 -18.43 14.46 -16.74
CA HIS A 98 -18.66 15.65 -17.57
C HIS A 98 -18.16 15.49 -19.00
N HIS A 99 -17.01 14.83 -19.18
CA HIS A 99 -16.48 14.57 -20.51
C HIS A 99 -17.40 13.64 -21.31
N PHE A 100 -17.90 12.56 -20.71
CA PHE A 100 -18.84 11.66 -21.37
C PHE A 100 -20.15 12.39 -21.71
N MET A 101 -20.73 13.17 -20.81
CA MET A 101 -21.96 13.92 -21.10
C MET A 101 -21.84 14.93 -22.25
N ALA A 102 -20.62 15.38 -22.57
CA ALA A 102 -20.37 16.30 -23.68
C ALA A 102 -20.08 15.60 -25.03
N MET A 103 -20.02 14.27 -25.07
CA MET A 103 -19.72 13.52 -26.30
C MET A 103 -20.95 13.33 -27.20
N ASP A 104 -20.71 13.31 -28.52
CA ASP A 104 -21.73 13.10 -29.53
C ASP A 104 -22.28 11.66 -29.56
N PRO A 105 -23.49 11.43 -30.11
CA PRO A 105 -24.08 10.09 -30.24
C PRO A 105 -23.20 9.08 -31.00
N SER A 106 -22.38 9.54 -31.94
CA SER A 106 -21.45 8.69 -32.71
C SER A 106 -20.35 8.06 -31.84
N PHE A 107 -19.98 8.70 -30.73
CA PHE A 107 -19.04 8.14 -29.75
C PHE A 107 -19.62 6.89 -29.08
N TYR A 108 -20.89 6.95 -28.68
CA TYR A 108 -21.60 5.86 -28.01
C TYR A 108 -21.97 4.70 -28.94
N GLN A 109 -21.92 4.90 -30.26
CA GLN A 109 -22.02 3.81 -31.23
C GLN A 109 -20.71 3.01 -31.33
N ARG A 110 -19.56 3.63 -31.02
CA ARG A 110 -18.24 3.00 -31.08
C ARG A 110 -17.82 2.37 -29.75
N TRP A 111 -18.23 2.95 -28.62
CA TRP A 111 -17.85 2.50 -27.28
C TRP A 111 -19.06 2.08 -26.46
N ARG A 112 -19.00 0.91 -25.83
CA ARG A 112 -20.10 0.43 -24.99
C ARG A 112 -20.15 1.20 -23.68
N ILE A 113 -21.36 1.59 -23.25
CA ILE A 113 -21.58 2.32 -22.00
C ILE A 113 -21.03 1.55 -20.78
N GLY A 114 -21.13 0.22 -20.80
CA GLY A 114 -20.57 -0.63 -19.74
C GLY A 114 -19.05 -0.49 -19.58
N ASP A 115 -18.31 -0.37 -20.69
CA ASP A 115 -16.86 -0.21 -20.67
C ASP A 115 -16.48 1.18 -20.13
N LEU A 116 -17.23 2.22 -20.53
CA LEU A 116 -17.04 3.58 -20.02
C LEU A 116 -17.28 3.66 -18.51
N MET A 117 -18.32 2.98 -18.01
CA MET A 117 -18.59 2.87 -16.59
C MET A 117 -17.49 2.11 -15.86
N ALA A 118 -17.01 0.98 -16.41
CA ALA A 118 -15.92 0.22 -15.83
C ALA A 118 -14.63 1.06 -15.71
N HIS A 119 -14.30 1.89 -16.71
CA HIS A 119 -13.18 2.83 -16.61
C HIS A 119 -13.43 3.92 -15.56
N ALA A 120 -14.64 4.47 -15.49
CA ALA A 120 -14.98 5.49 -14.48
C ALA A 120 -15.02 4.94 -13.04
N THR A 121 -15.24 3.64 -12.86
CA THR A 121 -15.26 3.00 -11.55
C THR A 121 -13.92 2.36 -11.20
N ASN A 122 -13.52 1.33 -11.94
CA ASN A 122 -12.43 0.41 -11.59
C ASN A 122 -11.08 1.06 -11.84
N ASP A 123 -10.88 1.71 -12.98
CA ASP A 123 -9.58 2.34 -13.28
C ASP A 123 -9.34 3.56 -12.39
N VAL A 124 -10.38 4.36 -12.12
CA VAL A 124 -10.29 5.48 -11.19
C VAL A 124 -10.00 4.98 -9.76
N GLU A 125 -10.63 3.88 -9.36
CA GLU A 125 -10.34 3.24 -8.07
C GLU A 125 -8.89 2.74 -8.00
N ALA A 126 -8.38 2.08 -9.03
CA ALA A 126 -6.98 1.64 -9.09
C ALA A 126 -6.01 2.84 -8.98
N VAL A 127 -6.32 3.96 -9.65
CA VAL A 127 -5.54 5.20 -9.53
C VAL A 127 -5.56 5.75 -8.10
N ARG A 128 -6.73 5.73 -7.44
CA ARG A 128 -6.89 6.13 -6.03
C ARG A 128 -6.09 5.23 -5.10
N GLU A 129 -6.13 3.92 -5.29
CA GLU A 129 -5.38 2.97 -4.46
C GLU A 129 -3.88 3.21 -4.56
N VAL A 130 -3.37 3.45 -5.76
CA VAL A 130 -1.95 3.82 -5.96
C VAL A 130 -1.62 5.13 -5.25
N ALA A 131 -2.50 6.14 -5.30
CA ALA A 131 -2.30 7.43 -4.66
C ALA A 131 -2.47 7.43 -3.12
N SER A 132 -3.20 6.45 -2.57
CA SER A 132 -3.37 6.23 -1.13
C SER A 132 -2.44 5.13 -0.63
N TYR A 133 -2.88 3.88 -0.73
CA TYR A 133 -2.24 2.69 -0.19
C TYR A 133 -0.83 2.48 -0.74
N GLY A 134 -0.63 2.74 -2.04
CA GLY A 134 0.70 2.66 -2.65
C GLY A 134 1.69 3.63 -2.01
N ILE A 135 1.30 4.91 -1.87
CA ILE A 135 2.14 5.94 -1.24
C ILE A 135 2.30 5.69 0.27
N LEU A 136 1.23 5.31 0.95
CA LEU A 136 1.21 4.92 2.36
C LEU A 136 2.27 3.85 2.62
N THR A 137 2.19 2.73 1.90
CA THR A 137 3.07 1.58 2.09
C THR A 137 4.52 1.94 1.78
N LEU A 138 4.78 2.67 0.69
CA LEU A 138 6.12 3.11 0.33
C LEU A 138 6.72 4.05 1.38
N ALA A 139 5.98 5.07 1.81
CA ALA A 139 6.45 6.03 2.79
C ALA A 139 6.70 5.38 4.16
N ASP A 140 5.76 4.55 4.63
CA ASP A 140 5.91 3.81 5.90
C ASP A 140 7.10 2.86 5.85
N SER A 141 7.23 2.06 4.79
CA SER A 141 8.35 1.11 4.65
C SER A 141 9.70 1.81 4.65
N ILE A 142 9.82 2.94 3.94
CA ILE A 142 11.10 3.67 3.84
C ILE A 142 11.42 4.39 5.15
N ILE A 143 10.46 5.15 5.70
CA ILE A 143 10.73 6.03 6.85
C ILE A 143 10.74 5.22 8.13
N THR A 144 9.72 4.40 8.39
CA THR A 144 9.66 3.56 9.60
C THR A 144 10.67 2.41 9.54
N GLY A 145 10.80 1.74 8.39
CA GLY A 145 11.81 0.70 8.21
C GLY A 145 13.23 1.25 8.27
N GLY A 146 13.48 2.39 7.62
CA GLY A 146 14.77 3.08 7.66
C GLY A 146 15.13 3.57 9.07
N SER A 147 14.19 4.18 9.80
CA SER A 147 14.44 4.62 11.17
C SER A 147 14.77 3.46 12.09
N MET A 148 14.11 2.30 11.90
CA MET A 148 14.39 1.09 12.68
C MET A 148 15.80 0.56 12.43
N ILE A 149 16.25 0.49 11.17
CA ILE A 149 17.60 0.07 10.82
C ILE A 149 18.64 1.03 11.42
N ILE A 150 18.40 2.34 11.32
CA ILE A 150 19.27 3.37 11.90
C ILE A 150 19.31 3.22 13.44
N ALA A 151 18.16 3.00 14.08
CA ALA A 151 18.08 2.80 15.51
C ALA A 151 18.87 1.56 15.97
N MET A 152 18.73 0.42 15.29
CA MET A 152 19.53 -0.78 15.60
C MET A 152 21.04 -0.52 15.42
N GLY A 153 21.42 0.18 14.36
CA GLY A 153 22.81 0.51 14.08
C GLY A 153 23.45 1.42 15.14
N VAL A 154 22.72 2.43 15.60
CA VAL A 154 23.19 3.44 16.57
C VAL A 154 23.11 2.95 18.01
N PHE A 155 22.01 2.29 18.41
CA PHE A 155 21.77 1.91 19.81
C PHE A 155 22.28 0.51 20.18
N VAL A 156 22.46 -0.39 19.21
CA VAL A 156 22.92 -1.78 19.48
C VAL A 156 24.35 -1.96 18.96
N SER A 157 24.51 -2.16 17.65
CA SER A 157 25.80 -2.10 16.97
C SER A 157 25.62 -2.24 15.45
N TRP A 158 26.48 -1.55 14.70
CA TRP A 158 26.49 -1.64 13.24
C TRP A 158 26.84 -3.05 12.73
N LYS A 159 27.73 -3.76 13.45
CA LYS A 159 28.14 -5.13 13.10
C LYS A 159 26.97 -6.12 13.20
N LEU A 160 26.22 -6.10 14.31
CA LEU A 160 25.06 -6.99 14.47
C LEU A 160 23.95 -6.64 13.48
N THR A 161 23.72 -5.34 13.24
CA THR A 161 22.71 -4.88 12.28
C THR A 161 22.98 -5.44 10.88
N ILE A 162 24.20 -5.33 10.35
CA ILE A 162 24.54 -5.89 9.03
C ILE A 162 24.32 -7.41 8.99
N ILE A 163 24.73 -8.13 10.03
CA ILE A 163 24.54 -9.59 10.11
C ILE A 163 23.05 -9.94 10.06
N THR A 164 22.20 -9.18 10.77
CA THR A 164 20.74 -9.40 10.76
C THR A 164 20.07 -9.00 9.45
N LEU A 165 20.66 -8.09 8.65
CA LEU A 165 20.13 -7.70 7.34
C LEU A 165 20.52 -8.68 6.23
N LEU A 166 21.57 -9.49 6.41
CA LEU A 166 22.10 -10.41 5.39
C LEU A 166 21.07 -11.43 4.85
N PRO A 167 20.11 -11.95 5.65
CA PRO A 167 19.04 -12.81 5.15
C PRO A 167 18.03 -12.08 4.24
N LEU A 168 17.89 -10.76 4.34
CA LEU A 168 16.89 -10.00 3.57
C LEU A 168 17.16 -10.03 2.05
N PRO A 169 18.39 -9.77 1.55
CA PRO A 169 18.71 -9.95 0.12
C PRO A 169 18.38 -11.34 -0.40
N LEU A 170 18.68 -12.39 0.39
CA LEU A 170 18.37 -13.76 0.02
C LEU A 170 16.85 -13.97 -0.12
N LEU A 171 16.07 -13.46 0.84
CA LEU A 171 14.61 -13.49 0.79
C LEU A 171 14.07 -12.74 -0.43
N VAL A 172 14.62 -11.58 -0.77
CA VAL A 172 14.22 -10.83 -1.97
C VAL A 172 14.46 -11.64 -3.25
N VAL A 173 15.62 -12.29 -3.37
CA VAL A 173 15.92 -13.14 -4.54
C VAL A 173 14.95 -14.33 -4.63
N LEU A 174 14.69 -15.00 -3.51
CA LEU A 174 13.79 -16.15 -3.47
C LEU A 174 12.35 -15.75 -3.78
N ALA A 175 11.87 -14.67 -3.15
CA ALA A 175 10.53 -14.12 -3.37
C ALA A 175 10.32 -13.70 -4.83
N ASN A 176 11.30 -13.04 -5.45
CA ASN A 176 11.22 -12.67 -6.87
C ASN A 176 11.16 -13.89 -7.79
N ARG A 177 11.95 -14.93 -7.51
CA ARG A 177 11.91 -16.16 -8.32
C ARG A 177 10.58 -16.90 -8.19
N LEU A 178 10.05 -17.02 -6.97
CA LEU A 178 8.74 -17.64 -6.74
C LEU A 178 7.62 -16.79 -7.35
N GLY A 179 7.66 -15.47 -7.15
CA GLY A 179 6.67 -14.54 -7.70
C GLY A 179 6.56 -14.62 -9.22
N ASN A 180 7.70 -14.68 -9.92
CA ASN A 180 7.70 -14.87 -11.38
C ASN A 180 7.08 -16.20 -11.80
N ARG A 181 7.32 -17.29 -11.06
CA ARG A 181 6.70 -18.59 -11.36
C ARG A 181 5.19 -18.56 -11.13
N VAL A 182 4.74 -17.94 -10.04
CA VAL A 182 3.32 -17.77 -9.73
C VAL A 182 2.63 -16.94 -10.82
N HIS A 183 3.24 -15.83 -11.25
CA HIS A 183 2.69 -14.97 -12.29
C HIS A 183 2.52 -15.71 -13.62
N VAL A 184 3.53 -16.49 -14.04
CA VAL A 184 3.44 -17.31 -15.26
C VAL A 184 2.38 -18.41 -15.13
N ALA A 185 2.28 -19.06 -13.96
CA ALA A 185 1.26 -20.08 -13.72
C ALA A 185 -0.17 -19.50 -13.78
N TYR A 186 -0.38 -18.32 -13.17
CA TYR A 186 -1.64 -17.58 -13.27
C TYR A 186 -1.99 -17.24 -14.72
N GLY A 187 -1.02 -16.76 -15.50
CA GLY A 187 -1.23 -16.46 -16.92
C GLY A 187 -1.70 -17.68 -17.73
N ARG A 188 -1.10 -18.85 -17.49
CA ARG A 188 -1.51 -20.11 -18.14
C ARG A 188 -2.91 -20.55 -17.72
N ALA A 189 -3.24 -20.46 -16.43
CA ALA A 189 -4.58 -20.79 -15.94
C ALA A 189 -5.64 -19.90 -16.59
N GLN A 190 -5.38 -18.59 -16.68
CA GLN A 190 -6.30 -17.63 -17.26
C GLN A 190 -6.51 -17.85 -18.77
N GLN A 191 -5.45 -18.24 -19.51
CA GLN A 191 -5.55 -18.65 -20.90
C GLN A 191 -6.42 -19.92 -21.07
N ALA A 192 -6.22 -20.94 -20.22
CA ALA A 192 -7.02 -22.16 -20.26
C ALA A 192 -8.51 -21.89 -19.95
N PHE A 193 -8.80 -21.04 -18.97
CA PHE A 193 -10.17 -20.56 -18.71
C PHE A 193 -10.78 -19.83 -19.90
N GLY A 194 -10.01 -18.97 -20.57
CA GLY A 194 -10.46 -18.30 -21.80
C GLY A 194 -10.83 -19.28 -22.92
N GLN A 195 -10.02 -20.32 -23.12
CA GLN A 195 -10.30 -21.35 -24.13
C GLN A 195 -11.56 -22.17 -23.81
N LEU A 196 -11.76 -22.54 -22.53
CA LEU A 196 -12.99 -23.22 -22.08
C LEU A 196 -14.24 -22.36 -22.31
N ASN A 197 -14.14 -21.06 -22.03
CA ASN A 197 -15.24 -20.13 -22.25
C ASN A 197 -15.57 -19.98 -23.75
N ASN A 198 -14.54 -19.89 -24.60
CA ASN A 198 -14.73 -19.87 -26.06
C ASN A 198 -15.39 -21.17 -26.56
N LYS A 199 -14.92 -22.35 -26.14
CA LYS A 199 -15.54 -23.62 -26.55
C LYS A 199 -17.01 -23.73 -26.11
N THR A 200 -17.34 -23.25 -24.91
CA THR A 200 -18.73 -23.24 -24.44
C THR A 200 -19.60 -22.27 -25.25
N GLN A 201 -19.06 -21.10 -25.60
CA GLN A 201 -19.75 -20.15 -26.50
C GLN A 201 -19.93 -20.71 -27.91
N GLU A 202 -18.93 -21.39 -28.46
CA GLU A 202 -19.02 -22.05 -29.77
C GLU A 202 -20.06 -23.18 -29.74
N SER A 203 -20.08 -24.01 -28.70
CA SER A 203 -21.07 -25.09 -28.56
C SER A 203 -22.49 -24.56 -28.41
N ASN A 204 -22.71 -23.51 -27.60
CA ASN A 204 -24.03 -22.90 -27.45
C ASN A 204 -24.46 -22.10 -28.70
N GLY A 205 -23.51 -21.44 -29.38
CA GLY A 205 -23.77 -20.74 -30.65
C GLY A 205 -24.08 -21.71 -31.79
N ASN A 206 -23.50 -22.91 -31.78
CA ASN A 206 -23.74 -23.95 -32.78
C ASN A 206 -24.97 -24.83 -32.47
N GLN A 207 -25.62 -24.65 -31.31
CA GLN A 207 -26.89 -25.29 -30.96
C GLN A 207 -28.13 -24.46 -31.37
N GLY A 208 -27.94 -23.32 -32.05
CA GLY A 208 -29.02 -22.57 -32.69
C GLY A 208 -29.52 -23.22 -33.99
N CYS A 209 -30.51 -24.10 -33.86
CA CYS A 209 -31.45 -24.57 -34.89
C CYS A 209 -30.90 -25.20 -36.20
N PRO A 210 -30.77 -26.54 -36.26
CA PRO A 210 -30.93 -27.26 -37.53
C PRO A 210 -32.42 -27.31 -37.90
N GLY A 211 -32.90 -26.30 -38.64
CA GLY A 211 -34.24 -26.34 -39.26
C GLY A 211 -35.12 -25.13 -39.00
N ALA A 212 -34.80 -24.01 -39.65
CA ALA A 212 -35.77 -22.96 -39.95
C ALA A 212 -35.38 -22.30 -41.28
N ARG A 213 -35.55 -23.05 -42.36
CA ARG A 213 -35.81 -22.53 -43.71
C ARG A 213 -37.07 -23.19 -44.21
#